data_AF-A0A353VH30-F1
#
_entry.id   AF-A0A353VH30-F1
#
_cell.length_a   1.000
_cell.length_b   1.000
_cell.length_c   1.000
_cell.angle_alpha   90.00
_cell.angle_beta   90.00
_cell.angle_gamma   90.00
#
_symmetry.space_group_name_H-M   'P 1'
#
loop_
_entity.id
_entity.type
_entity.pdbx_description
1 polymer ?
#
loop_
_entity_poly.entity_id
_entity_poly.type
_entity_poly.pdbx_seq_one_letter_code
_entity_poly.pdbx_strand_id
1 'polypeptide(L)'
;MKGKGNQLKYRVLAAIISLLLIPGLSLSQSNQYDSEGRKHGEWVEKWSNGNLKMRGTFEHGIPTGELVKYDKNFNIEVKYIFQENDSVLVTFYHPNGKTMSEGVYVDQKKQGLWRTFDYYGDLLSIANYVNDELHGEYRVFYPGGALMRKTEYLANQETGLRVDYYEDGTVKFHGHVVDGKPEGKARFNFPDGKPMLTGSYANEQRVGIWLRYNEDGSLKEKIEYVNGIPKDY
;
A
#
# COMPACT_ATOMS: atom_id res chain seq x y z
N MET A 1 -26.37 -33.01 -73.26
CA MET A 1 -26.91 -32.73 -71.90
C MET A 1 -26.38 -33.77 -70.92
N LYS A 2 -25.88 -33.31 -69.77
CA LYS A 2 -25.23 -34.06 -68.66
C LYS A 2 -23.86 -34.69 -68.98
N GLY A 3 -22.79 -33.93 -68.68
CA GLY A 3 -21.43 -34.42 -68.53
C GLY A 3 -21.03 -34.49 -67.06
N LYS A 4 -20.48 -35.63 -66.67
CA LYS A 4 -19.92 -35.97 -65.35
C LYS A 4 -18.53 -35.33 -65.15
N GLY A 5 -18.17 -35.09 -63.89
CA GLY A 5 -16.85 -35.47 -63.38
C GLY A 5 -15.91 -34.37 -62.91
N ASN A 6 -15.31 -34.65 -61.74
CA ASN A 6 -14.01 -34.19 -61.23
C ASN A 6 -13.91 -32.78 -60.64
N GLN A 7 -13.10 -32.49 -59.61
CA GLN A 7 -12.29 -33.23 -58.62
C GLN A 7 -11.75 -32.14 -57.67
N LEU A 8 -11.44 -32.51 -56.43
CA LEU A 8 -10.82 -31.70 -55.37
C LEU A 8 -9.67 -30.79 -55.85
N LYS A 9 -9.60 -29.56 -55.33
CA LYS A 9 -8.33 -28.82 -55.14
C LYS A 9 -8.37 -28.04 -53.82
N TYR A 10 -7.88 -28.66 -52.75
CA TYR A 10 -7.42 -27.95 -51.55
C TYR A 10 -6.03 -27.37 -51.86
N ARG A 11 -5.88 -26.04 -51.76
CA ARG A 11 -4.58 -25.36 -51.84
C ARG A 11 -3.97 -25.31 -50.44
N VAL A 12 -2.89 -26.06 -50.24
CA VAL A 12 -1.98 -25.87 -49.10
C VAL A 12 -1.10 -24.66 -49.45
N LEU A 13 -1.24 -23.55 -48.74
CA LEU A 13 -0.23 -22.49 -48.73
C LEU A 13 0.90 -22.94 -47.79
N ALA A 14 2.02 -23.36 -48.37
CA ALA A 14 3.30 -23.41 -47.67
C ALA A 14 3.86 -21.99 -47.60
N ALA A 15 3.76 -21.36 -46.44
CA ALA A 15 4.48 -20.13 -46.15
C ALA A 15 5.94 -20.52 -45.80
N ILE A 16 6.85 -20.29 -46.76
CA ILE A 16 8.29 -20.36 -46.53
C ILE A 16 8.65 -19.12 -45.70
N ILE A 17 8.84 -19.30 -44.40
CA ILE A 17 9.45 -18.27 -43.55
C ILE A 17 10.95 -18.30 -43.84
N SER A 18 11.41 -17.42 -44.72
CA SER A 18 12.82 -17.11 -44.88
C SER A 18 13.31 -16.42 -43.61
N LEU A 19 14.07 -17.13 -42.79
CA LEU A 19 14.73 -16.59 -41.62
C LEU A 19 15.83 -15.62 -42.09
N LEU A 20 15.53 -14.31 -42.09
CA LEU A 20 16.56 -13.28 -42.18
C LEU A 20 17.33 -13.28 -40.85
N LEU A 21 18.49 -13.94 -40.86
CA LEU A 21 19.52 -13.79 -39.83
C LEU A 21 19.97 -12.32 -39.81
N ILE A 22 19.56 -11.58 -38.78
CA ILE A 22 20.17 -10.29 -38.44
C ILE A 22 21.47 -10.61 -37.70
N PRO A 23 22.67 -10.41 -38.28
CA PRO A 23 23.92 -10.56 -37.56
C PRO A 23 24.11 -9.31 -36.69
N GLY A 24 23.99 -9.44 -35.37
CA GLY A 24 24.29 -8.32 -34.47
C GLY A 24 23.47 -8.23 -33.19
N LEU A 25 22.45 -9.08 -32.98
CA LEU A 25 21.92 -9.29 -31.64
C LEU A 25 22.95 -10.08 -30.83
N SER A 26 23.89 -9.36 -30.23
CA SER A 26 24.60 -9.86 -29.06
C SER A 26 23.52 -10.18 -28.03
N LEU A 27 23.20 -11.47 -27.88
CA LEU A 27 22.50 -11.92 -26.68
C LEU A 27 23.38 -11.49 -25.51
N SER A 28 22.99 -10.42 -24.81
CA SER A 28 23.74 -9.97 -23.64
C SER A 28 23.89 -11.17 -22.72
N GLN A 29 25.12 -11.66 -22.58
CA GLN A 29 25.41 -12.72 -21.65
C GLN A 29 25.08 -12.16 -20.26
N SER A 30 24.25 -12.86 -19.49
CA SER A 30 23.96 -12.46 -18.12
C SER A 30 25.13 -12.83 -17.20
N ASN A 31 25.14 -12.24 -16.00
CA ASN A 31 26.09 -12.50 -14.93
C ASN A 31 27.55 -12.14 -15.28
N GLN A 32 27.76 -10.98 -15.90
CA GLN A 32 29.10 -10.47 -16.21
C GLN A 32 29.69 -9.69 -15.04
N TYR A 33 31.02 -9.64 -15.01
CA TYR A 33 31.77 -8.84 -14.04
C TYR A 33 32.59 -7.76 -14.76
N ASP A 34 32.77 -6.61 -14.10
CA ASP A 34 33.71 -5.59 -14.56
C ASP A 34 35.18 -5.99 -14.25
N SER A 35 36.13 -5.12 -14.62
CA SER A 35 37.56 -5.35 -14.39
C SER A 35 37.96 -5.46 -12.92
N GLU A 36 37.10 -5.02 -11.99
CA GLU A 36 37.30 -5.11 -10.55
C GLU A 36 36.57 -6.32 -9.93
N GLY A 37 35.92 -7.15 -10.74
CA GLY A 37 35.17 -8.32 -10.29
C GLY A 37 33.80 -7.98 -9.69
N ARG A 38 33.23 -6.80 -9.97
CA ARG A 38 31.90 -6.39 -9.53
C ARG A 38 30.86 -6.71 -10.60
N LYS A 39 29.61 -6.96 -10.19
CA LYS A 39 28.50 -7.27 -11.14
C LYS A 39 28.32 -6.16 -12.17
N HIS A 40 28.19 -6.51 -13.45
CA HIS A 40 28.00 -5.55 -14.52
C HIS A 40 27.07 -6.13 -15.60
N GLY A 41 26.15 -5.30 -16.12
CA GLY A 41 25.14 -5.70 -17.09
C GLY A 41 23.99 -6.50 -16.49
N GLU A 42 23.30 -7.25 -17.34
CA GLU A 42 22.16 -8.10 -16.95
C GLU A 42 22.59 -9.19 -15.97
N TRP A 43 21.87 -9.32 -14.86
CA TRP A 43 22.15 -10.28 -13.81
C TRP A 43 20.93 -11.16 -13.56
N VAL A 44 21.17 -12.46 -13.45
CA VAL A 44 20.15 -13.49 -13.23
C VAL A 44 20.67 -14.47 -12.17
N GLU A 45 19.98 -14.53 -11.04
CA GLU A 45 20.23 -15.50 -9.98
C GLU A 45 19.09 -16.52 -9.94
N LYS A 46 19.42 -17.79 -9.76
CA LYS A 46 18.47 -18.90 -9.64
C LYS A 46 18.58 -19.55 -8.27
N TRP A 47 17.46 -20.07 -7.78
CA TRP A 47 17.42 -21.00 -6.65
C TRP A 47 18.08 -22.34 -7.02
N SER A 48 18.38 -23.17 -6.02
CA SER A 48 18.94 -24.52 -6.22
C SER A 48 18.04 -25.44 -7.04
N ASN A 49 16.72 -25.20 -7.05
CA ASN A 49 15.75 -25.90 -7.88
C ASN A 49 15.70 -25.41 -9.34
N GLY A 50 16.52 -24.42 -9.70
CA GLY A 50 16.58 -23.84 -11.05
C GLY A 50 15.59 -22.70 -11.33
N ASN A 51 14.64 -22.44 -10.43
CA ASN A 51 13.70 -21.33 -10.58
C ASN A 51 14.42 -19.98 -10.41
N LEU A 52 13.95 -18.96 -11.11
CA LEU A 52 14.48 -17.61 -10.98
C LEU A 52 14.30 -17.13 -9.53
N LYS A 53 15.35 -16.56 -8.97
CA LYS A 53 15.39 -15.94 -7.65
C LYS A 53 15.42 -14.43 -7.76
N MET A 54 16.22 -13.93 -8.70
CA MET A 54 16.37 -12.49 -8.92
C MET A 54 16.82 -12.21 -10.35
N ARG A 55 16.32 -11.13 -10.92
CA ARG A 55 16.88 -10.53 -12.14
C ARG A 55 16.99 -9.02 -11.99
N GLY A 56 17.96 -8.42 -12.65
CA GLY A 56 18.09 -6.96 -12.77
C GLY A 56 19.39 -6.56 -13.45
N THR A 57 19.60 -5.27 -13.64
CA THR A 57 20.81 -4.72 -14.25
C THR A 57 21.73 -4.16 -13.15
N PHE A 58 23.04 -4.35 -13.32
CA PHE A 58 24.05 -3.82 -12.43
C PHE A 58 25.07 -2.99 -13.20
N GLU A 59 25.51 -1.89 -12.62
CA GLU A 59 26.62 -1.09 -13.12
C GLU A 59 27.66 -0.97 -12.01
N HIS A 60 28.82 -1.60 -12.21
CA HIS A 60 29.92 -1.59 -11.23
C HIS A 60 29.52 -2.06 -9.82
N GLY A 61 28.67 -3.09 -9.76
CA GLY A 61 28.16 -3.67 -8.52
C GLY A 61 26.93 -2.95 -7.95
N ILE A 62 26.53 -1.82 -8.51
CA ILE A 62 25.36 -1.03 -8.07
C ILE A 62 24.16 -1.45 -8.92
N PRO A 63 23.03 -1.86 -8.32
CA PRO A 63 21.80 -2.10 -9.08
C PRO A 63 21.32 -0.83 -9.79
N THR A 64 20.92 -0.96 -11.05
CA THR A 64 20.36 0.14 -11.86
C THR A 64 19.09 -0.31 -12.57
N GLY A 65 18.16 0.61 -12.83
CA GLY A 65 16.91 0.30 -13.51
C GLY A 65 15.97 -0.58 -12.67
N GLU A 66 15.50 -1.69 -13.24
CA GLU A 66 14.56 -2.62 -12.58
C GLU A 66 15.31 -3.81 -11.96
N LEU A 67 14.99 -4.13 -10.70
CA LEU A 67 15.36 -5.40 -10.06
C LEU A 67 14.10 -6.10 -9.55
N VAL A 68 13.93 -7.36 -9.92
CA VAL A 68 12.79 -8.19 -9.51
C VAL A 68 13.30 -9.39 -8.73
N LYS A 69 12.71 -9.65 -7.57
CA LYS A 69 12.94 -10.86 -6.78
C LYS A 69 11.72 -11.75 -6.80
N TYR A 70 11.97 -13.06 -6.78
CA TYR A 70 10.95 -14.09 -6.90
C TYR A 70 11.09 -15.08 -5.74
N ASP A 71 9.95 -15.59 -5.28
CA ASP A 71 9.91 -16.69 -4.34
C ASP A 71 10.37 -18.01 -5.02
N LYS A 72 10.42 -19.08 -4.24
CA LYS A 72 10.82 -20.43 -4.71
C LYS A 72 9.83 -21.03 -5.71
N ASN A 73 8.60 -20.52 -5.75
CA ASN A 73 7.52 -20.93 -6.64
C ASN A 73 7.40 -20.04 -7.88
N PHE A 74 8.37 -19.14 -8.11
CA PHE A 74 8.43 -18.22 -9.24
C PHE A 74 7.41 -17.07 -9.20
N ASN A 75 6.76 -16.83 -8.06
CA ASN A 75 5.93 -15.63 -7.87
C ASN A 75 6.83 -14.43 -7.61
N ILE A 76 6.47 -13.26 -8.14
CA ILE A 76 7.17 -12.02 -7.82
C ILE A 76 6.90 -11.67 -6.35
N GLU A 77 7.95 -11.46 -5.57
CA GLU A 77 7.83 -10.99 -4.17
C GLU A 77 7.95 -9.47 -4.10
N VAL A 78 8.89 -8.92 -4.88
CA VAL A 78 9.21 -7.50 -4.84
C VAL A 78 9.86 -7.03 -6.15
N LYS A 79 9.48 -5.83 -6.57
CA LYS A 79 10.10 -5.07 -7.64
C LYS A 79 10.71 -3.79 -7.07
N TYR A 80 11.93 -3.48 -7.47
CA TYR A 80 12.65 -2.24 -7.21
C TYR A 80 12.87 -1.51 -8.52
N ILE A 81 12.68 -0.19 -8.52
CA ILE A 81 13.05 0.70 -9.61
C ILE A 81 13.99 1.77 -9.04
N PHE A 82 15.27 1.68 -9.39
CA PHE A 82 16.31 2.60 -8.96
C PHE A 82 16.24 3.88 -9.80
N GLN A 83 16.11 5.04 -9.16
CA GLN A 83 16.01 6.34 -9.80
C GLN A 83 17.36 7.08 -9.80
N GLU A 84 17.48 8.10 -10.66
CA GLU A 84 18.68 8.94 -10.76
C GLU A 84 18.96 9.78 -9.50
N ASN A 85 17.94 10.01 -8.67
CA ASN A 85 18.05 10.77 -7.42
C ASN A 85 18.34 9.88 -6.19
N ASP A 86 18.89 8.68 -6.41
CA ASP A 86 19.18 7.65 -5.41
C ASP A 86 17.96 7.08 -4.65
N SER A 87 16.74 7.54 -4.96
CA SER A 87 15.52 6.94 -4.44
C SER A 87 15.17 5.65 -5.17
N VAL A 88 14.47 4.76 -4.46
CA VAL A 88 14.05 3.47 -5.00
C VAL A 88 12.54 3.33 -4.85
N LEU A 89 11.82 3.29 -5.97
CA LEU A 89 10.42 2.89 -5.94
C LEU A 89 10.36 1.39 -5.69
N VAL A 90 9.49 0.98 -4.77
CA VAL A 90 9.34 -0.42 -4.40
C VAL A 90 7.89 -0.84 -4.48
N THR A 91 7.65 -2.02 -5.02
CA THR A 91 6.35 -2.68 -5.02
C THR A 91 6.52 -4.08 -4.48
N PHE A 92 5.88 -4.37 -3.35
CA PHE A 92 5.74 -5.71 -2.81
C PHE A 92 4.46 -6.34 -3.32
N TYR A 93 4.48 -7.64 -3.58
CA TYR A 93 3.34 -8.35 -4.14
C TYR A 93 2.86 -9.46 -3.19
N HIS A 94 1.55 -9.67 -3.20
CA HIS A 94 0.93 -10.87 -2.65
C HIS A 94 1.26 -12.08 -3.53
N PRO A 95 1.16 -13.32 -2.99
CA PRO A 95 1.36 -14.54 -3.78
C PRO A 95 0.50 -14.67 -5.05
N ASN A 96 -0.63 -13.97 -5.13
CA ASN A 96 -1.49 -13.92 -6.32
C ASN A 96 -1.05 -12.89 -7.38
N GLY A 97 0.07 -12.21 -7.17
CA GLY A 97 0.62 -11.19 -8.07
C GLY A 97 -0.03 -9.81 -7.95
N LYS A 98 -1.00 -9.60 -7.06
CA LYS A 98 -1.53 -8.25 -6.77
C LYS A 98 -0.57 -7.50 -5.86
N THR A 99 -0.54 -6.16 -5.98
CA THR A 99 0.25 -5.31 -5.10
C THR A 99 -0.19 -5.50 -3.65
N MET A 100 0.77 -5.71 -2.75
CA MET A 100 0.57 -5.76 -1.30
C MET A 100 0.89 -4.41 -0.68
N SER A 101 2.01 -3.81 -1.05
CA SER A 101 2.34 -2.45 -0.68
C SER A 101 3.29 -1.81 -1.68
N GLU A 102 3.26 -0.49 -1.75
CA GLU A 102 4.15 0.28 -2.60
C GLU A 102 4.53 1.59 -1.95
N GLY A 103 5.72 2.10 -2.30
CA GLY A 103 6.22 3.37 -1.82
C GLY A 103 7.64 3.65 -2.30
N VAL A 104 8.34 4.53 -1.58
CA VAL A 104 9.70 4.95 -1.89
C VAL A 104 10.62 4.60 -0.71
N TYR A 105 11.81 4.11 -1.03
CA TYR A 105 12.96 4.11 -0.12
C TYR A 105 13.94 5.20 -0.52
N VAL A 106 14.48 5.91 0.49
CA VAL A 106 15.65 6.79 0.38
C VAL A 106 16.61 6.36 1.49
N ASP A 107 17.89 6.15 1.17
CA ASP A 107 18.89 5.63 2.12
C ASP A 107 18.45 4.35 2.86
N GLN A 108 17.77 3.46 2.13
CA GLN A 108 17.20 2.20 2.65
C GLN A 108 16.08 2.37 3.68
N LYS A 109 15.55 3.59 3.85
CA LYS A 109 14.43 3.91 4.76
C LYS A 109 13.19 4.36 4.00
N LYS A 110 12.00 3.99 4.47
CA LYS A 110 10.73 4.43 3.89
C LYS A 110 10.64 5.95 3.93
N GLN A 111 10.24 6.52 2.80
CA GLN A 111 10.08 7.95 2.63
C GLN A 111 8.79 8.25 1.85
N GLY A 112 8.08 9.31 2.25
CA GLY A 112 6.88 9.79 1.59
C GLY A 112 5.71 8.83 1.69
N LEU A 113 4.83 8.88 0.68
CA LEU A 113 3.58 8.13 0.65
C LEU A 113 3.81 6.63 0.40
N TRP A 114 3.20 5.83 1.27
CA TRP A 114 3.11 4.38 1.17
C TRP A 114 1.64 3.97 1.13
N ARG A 115 1.32 3.06 0.20
CA ARG A 115 -0.01 2.45 0.08
C ARG A 115 0.08 0.98 0.43
N THR A 116 -0.91 0.49 1.15
CA THR A 116 -1.05 -0.93 1.47
C THR A 116 -2.39 -1.42 0.96
N PHE A 117 -2.39 -2.60 0.35
CA PHE A 117 -3.56 -3.21 -0.26
C PHE A 117 -3.76 -4.62 0.30
N ASP A 118 -5.01 -5.07 0.33
CA ASP A 118 -5.34 -6.43 0.73
C ASP A 118 -5.03 -7.45 -0.36
N TYR A 119 -5.29 -8.73 -0.08
CA TYR A 119 -5.06 -9.81 -1.04
C TYR A 119 -5.93 -9.69 -2.31
N TYR A 120 -7.04 -8.94 -2.28
CA TYR A 120 -7.91 -8.71 -3.42
C TYR A 120 -7.53 -7.43 -4.20
N GLY A 121 -6.55 -6.67 -3.73
CA GLY A 121 -6.08 -5.42 -4.34
C GLY A 121 -6.86 -4.19 -3.89
N ASP A 122 -7.70 -4.31 -2.86
CA ASP A 122 -8.42 -3.18 -2.28
C ASP A 122 -7.48 -2.38 -1.37
N LEU A 123 -7.53 -1.05 -1.49
CA LEU A 123 -6.69 -0.15 -0.70
C LEU A 123 -7.10 -0.23 0.78
N LEU A 124 -6.16 -0.62 1.65
CA LEU A 124 -6.36 -0.70 3.10
C LEU A 124 -5.93 0.57 3.81
N SER A 125 -4.79 1.13 3.41
CA SER A 125 -4.25 2.32 4.08
C SER A 125 -3.32 3.15 3.19
N ILE A 126 -3.23 4.43 3.55
CA ILE A 126 -2.22 5.37 3.05
C ILE A 126 -1.48 5.92 4.28
N ALA A 127 -0.16 5.80 4.27
CA ALA A 127 0.72 6.27 5.31
C ALA A 127 1.78 7.19 4.70
N ASN A 128 2.20 8.21 5.43
CA ASN A 128 3.36 9.02 5.05
C ASN A 128 4.52 8.74 6.00
N TYR A 129 5.71 8.49 5.45
CA TYR A 129 6.90 8.16 6.22
C TYR A 129 7.99 9.22 6.05
N VAL A 130 8.76 9.43 7.11
CA VAL A 130 10.02 10.18 7.09
C VAL A 130 11.04 9.30 7.79
N ASN A 131 12.06 8.82 7.05
CA ASN A 131 13.11 7.97 7.60
C ASN A 131 12.61 6.75 8.41
N ASP A 132 11.69 5.96 7.82
CA ASP A 132 10.99 4.82 8.46
C ASP A 132 9.97 5.17 9.54
N GLU A 133 9.82 6.44 9.91
CA GLU A 133 8.85 6.85 10.92
C GLU A 133 7.56 7.35 10.28
N LEU A 134 6.42 6.80 10.69
CA LEU A 134 5.11 7.29 10.30
C LEU A 134 4.95 8.74 10.80
N HIS A 135 4.65 9.64 9.87
CA HIS A 135 4.62 11.07 10.09
C HIS A 135 3.56 11.74 9.22
N GLY A 136 2.72 12.57 9.83
CA GLY A 136 1.60 13.23 9.16
C GLY A 136 0.33 12.38 9.15
N GLU A 137 -0.53 12.61 8.17
CA GLU A 137 -1.84 11.95 8.12
C GLU A 137 -1.72 10.48 7.69
N TYR A 138 -2.29 9.59 8.51
CA TYR A 138 -2.52 8.18 8.23
C TYR A 138 -4.00 7.95 7.94
N ARG A 139 -4.31 7.27 6.83
CA ARG A 139 -5.68 6.97 6.40
C ARG A 139 -5.89 5.47 6.37
N VAL A 140 -7.05 5.02 6.85
CA VAL A 140 -7.51 3.63 6.78
C VAL A 140 -8.86 3.61 6.08
N PHE A 141 -9.11 2.58 5.28
CA PHE A 141 -10.30 2.44 4.45
C PHE A 141 -11.09 1.18 4.80
N TYR A 142 -12.40 1.23 4.59
CA TYR A 142 -13.28 0.07 4.57
C TYR A 142 -13.06 -0.74 3.27
N PRO A 143 -13.45 -2.03 3.26
CA PRO A 143 -13.69 -2.73 1.99
C PRO A 143 -14.60 -1.89 1.08
N GLY A 144 -14.29 -1.79 -0.20
CA GLY A 144 -15.00 -0.88 -1.13
C GLY A 144 -14.48 0.56 -1.16
N GLY A 145 -13.49 0.91 -0.32
CA GLY A 145 -12.70 2.13 -0.45
C GLY A 145 -13.25 3.36 0.26
N ALA A 146 -14.34 3.24 1.03
CA ALA A 146 -14.82 4.33 1.87
C ALA A 146 -13.79 4.64 2.99
N LEU A 147 -13.57 5.92 3.30
CA LEU A 147 -12.62 6.32 4.34
C LEU A 147 -13.16 5.89 5.71
N MET A 148 -12.41 5.07 6.44
CA MET A 148 -12.77 4.60 7.77
C MET A 148 -12.21 5.51 8.86
N ARG A 149 -10.96 5.94 8.70
CA ARG A 149 -10.25 6.75 9.69
C ARG A 149 -9.21 7.62 9.01
N LYS A 150 -9.06 8.84 9.53
CA LYS A 150 -7.84 9.62 9.38
C LYS A 150 -7.29 10.01 10.75
N THR A 151 -5.99 9.88 10.94
CA THR A 151 -5.32 10.29 12.16
C THR A 151 -3.96 10.89 11.86
N GLU A 152 -3.55 11.89 12.63
CA GLU A 152 -2.21 12.45 12.59
C GLU A 152 -1.20 11.60 13.39
N TYR A 153 0.03 11.53 12.88
CA TYR A 153 1.15 10.85 13.52
C TYR A 153 2.38 11.75 13.55
N LEU A 154 3.18 11.61 14.59
CA LEU A 154 4.50 12.22 14.70
C LEU A 154 5.47 11.15 15.20
N ALA A 155 6.46 10.79 14.38
CA ALA A 155 7.49 9.82 14.73
C ALA A 155 6.91 8.49 15.27
N ASN A 156 5.97 7.88 14.52
CA ASN A 156 5.22 6.67 14.88
C ASN A 156 4.23 6.80 16.04
N GLN A 157 4.13 7.96 16.71
CA GLN A 157 3.16 8.19 17.78
C GLN A 157 1.88 8.81 17.21
N GLU A 158 0.73 8.22 17.53
CA GLU A 158 -0.58 8.75 17.17
C GLU A 158 -0.82 10.03 17.98
N THR A 159 -0.92 11.18 17.33
CA THR A 159 -1.04 12.47 18.00
C THR A 159 -1.81 13.46 17.13
N GLY A 160 -2.52 14.42 17.72
CA GLY A 160 -3.23 15.45 16.98
C GLY A 160 -4.64 15.01 16.59
N LEU A 161 -5.14 15.45 15.44
CA LEU A 161 -6.55 15.25 15.08
C LEU A 161 -6.82 13.82 14.60
N ARG A 162 -7.89 13.21 15.12
CA ARG A 162 -8.45 11.95 14.63
C ARG A 162 -9.92 12.12 14.24
N VAL A 163 -10.28 11.54 13.10
CA VAL A 163 -11.66 11.43 12.64
C VAL A 163 -11.92 10.00 12.19
N ASP A 164 -12.89 9.34 12.83
CA ASP A 164 -13.41 8.05 12.38
C ASP A 164 -14.75 8.28 11.69
N TYR A 165 -15.05 7.50 10.67
CA TYR A 165 -16.29 7.59 9.89
C TYR A 165 -17.05 6.26 9.95
N TYR A 166 -18.36 6.34 9.73
CA TYR A 166 -19.16 5.22 9.28
C TYR A 166 -18.93 4.99 7.77
N GLU A 167 -19.37 3.85 7.25
CA GLU A 167 -19.14 3.45 5.85
C GLU A 167 -19.83 4.37 4.83
N ASP A 168 -20.92 5.04 5.22
CA ASP A 168 -21.61 6.07 4.44
C ASP A 168 -20.88 7.43 4.41
N GLY A 169 -19.76 7.55 5.13
CA GLY A 169 -18.99 8.78 5.28
C GLY A 169 -19.44 9.68 6.43
N THR A 170 -20.47 9.29 7.20
CA THR A 170 -20.90 10.04 8.37
C THR A 170 -19.82 10.01 9.45
N VAL A 171 -19.48 11.16 10.04
CA VAL A 171 -18.44 11.23 11.09
C VAL A 171 -18.92 10.48 12.32
N LYS A 172 -18.23 9.40 12.69
CA LYS A 172 -18.48 8.60 13.89
C LYS A 172 -17.80 9.17 15.12
N PHE A 173 -16.56 9.62 14.98
CA PHE A 173 -15.76 10.20 16.04
C PHE A 173 -14.94 11.38 15.50
N HIS A 174 -14.80 12.41 16.32
CA HIS A 174 -13.93 13.54 16.05
C HIS A 174 -13.33 14.06 17.36
N GLY A 175 -12.02 14.12 17.45
CA GLY A 175 -11.31 14.61 18.63
C GLY A 175 -9.80 14.58 18.45
N HIS A 176 -9.09 15.15 19.41
CA HIS A 176 -7.63 15.01 19.46
C HIS A 176 -7.26 13.71 20.17
N VAL A 177 -6.11 13.16 19.82
CA VAL A 177 -5.52 11.99 20.45
C VAL A 177 -4.07 12.26 20.82
N VAL A 178 -3.61 11.60 21.87
CA VAL A 178 -2.19 11.51 22.27
C VAL A 178 -1.93 10.06 22.64
N ASP A 179 -0.91 9.45 22.04
CA ASP A 179 -0.58 8.03 22.17
C ASP A 179 -1.79 7.10 21.93
N GLY A 180 -2.62 7.47 20.95
CA GLY A 180 -3.80 6.73 20.52
C GLY A 180 -5.02 6.86 21.45
N LYS A 181 -4.91 7.69 22.49
CA LYS A 181 -5.98 7.91 23.47
C LYS A 181 -6.57 9.30 23.30
N PRO A 182 -7.90 9.47 23.42
CA PRO A 182 -8.53 10.78 23.32
C PRO A 182 -7.97 11.78 24.34
N GLU A 183 -7.69 13.00 23.89
CA GLU A 183 -7.22 14.12 24.71
C GLU A 183 -7.99 15.39 24.28
N GLY A 184 -8.37 16.23 25.25
CA GLY A 184 -9.18 17.41 24.98
C GLY A 184 -10.59 17.07 24.49
N LYS A 185 -11.17 17.95 23.65
CA LYS A 185 -12.56 17.82 23.21
C LYS A 185 -12.75 16.60 22.32
N ALA A 186 -13.78 15.81 22.63
CA ALA A 186 -14.18 14.64 21.86
C ALA A 186 -15.69 14.68 21.58
N ARG A 187 -16.05 14.24 20.37
CA ARG A 187 -17.43 14.08 19.93
C ARG A 187 -17.61 12.73 19.26
N PHE A 188 -18.62 12.01 19.68
CA PHE A 188 -19.12 10.80 19.05
C PHE A 188 -20.51 11.09 18.50
N ASN A 189 -20.81 10.60 17.29
CA ASN A 189 -22.11 10.76 16.67
C ASN A 189 -22.78 9.41 16.42
N PHE A 190 -24.09 9.44 16.24
CA PHE A 190 -24.88 8.34 15.69
C PHE A 190 -24.68 8.22 14.17
N PRO A 191 -25.12 7.11 13.53
CA PRO A 191 -25.06 6.96 12.08
C PRO A 191 -25.83 8.01 11.28
N ASP A 192 -26.80 8.70 11.89
CA ASP A 192 -27.52 9.83 11.26
C ASP A 192 -26.77 11.18 11.40
N GLY A 193 -25.59 11.17 12.01
CA GLY A 193 -24.72 12.33 12.21
C GLY A 193 -25.05 13.18 13.45
N LYS A 194 -26.12 12.88 14.17
CA LYS A 194 -26.45 13.60 15.41
C LYS A 194 -25.46 13.28 16.52
N PRO A 195 -25.15 14.24 17.42
CA PRO A 195 -24.28 13.96 18.54
C PRO A 195 -24.85 12.84 19.40
N MET A 196 -24.05 11.85 19.72
CA MET A 196 -24.36 10.79 20.69
C MET A 196 -23.76 11.13 22.05
N LEU A 197 -22.53 11.63 22.04
CA LEU A 197 -21.76 11.92 23.24
C LEU A 197 -20.74 13.02 22.96
N THR A 198 -20.71 14.05 23.80
CA THR A 198 -19.69 15.10 23.74
C THR A 198 -19.09 15.34 25.12
N GLY A 199 -17.81 15.70 25.15
CA GLY A 199 -17.11 15.96 26.40
C GLY A 199 -15.65 16.26 26.16
N SER A 200 -14.85 16.21 27.22
CA SER A 200 -13.41 16.35 27.13
C SER A 200 -12.68 15.27 27.94
N TYR A 201 -11.51 14.91 27.45
CA TYR A 201 -10.55 14.07 28.13
C TYR A 201 -9.35 14.89 28.60
N ALA A 202 -8.75 14.49 29.71
CA ALA A 202 -7.43 14.94 30.14
C ALA A 202 -6.74 13.77 30.84
N ASN A 203 -5.50 13.47 30.45
CA ASN A 203 -4.75 12.32 30.99
C ASN A 203 -5.57 11.03 30.92
N GLU A 204 -6.19 10.78 29.76
CA GLU A 204 -7.01 9.58 29.48
C GLU A 204 -8.34 9.50 30.26
N GLN A 205 -8.63 10.48 31.12
CA GLN A 205 -9.82 10.51 31.97
C GLN A 205 -10.85 11.50 31.44
N ARG A 206 -12.13 11.19 31.62
CA ARG A 206 -13.21 12.15 31.39
C ARG A 206 -13.08 13.33 32.36
N VAL A 207 -13.17 14.54 31.83
CA VAL A 207 -13.16 15.77 32.63
C VAL A 207 -14.23 16.75 32.16
N GLY A 208 -14.71 17.57 33.08
CA GLY A 208 -15.72 18.59 32.82
C GLY A 208 -17.08 17.98 32.47
N ILE A 209 -17.88 18.73 31.74
CA ILE A 209 -19.26 18.34 31.42
C ILE A 209 -19.26 17.37 30.24
N TRP A 210 -19.88 16.22 30.46
CA TRP A 210 -20.22 15.24 29.45
C TRP A 210 -21.72 15.29 29.16
N LEU A 211 -22.07 15.38 27.89
CA LEU A 211 -23.46 15.41 27.41
C LEU A 211 -23.72 14.17 26.57
N ARG A 212 -24.74 13.39 26.95
CA ARG A 212 -25.24 12.25 26.19
C ARG A 212 -26.60 12.59 25.61
N TYR A 213 -26.83 12.18 24.38
CA TYR A 213 -28.06 12.45 23.66
C TYR A 213 -28.77 11.15 23.25
N ASN A 214 -30.07 11.24 23.00
CA ASN A 214 -30.86 10.21 22.34
C ASN A 214 -30.72 10.34 20.80
N GLU A 215 -31.14 9.32 20.05
CA GLU A 215 -31.12 9.32 18.58
C GLU A 215 -32.03 10.39 17.96
N ASP A 216 -33.05 10.86 18.68
CA ASP A 216 -33.87 12.01 18.23
C ASP A 216 -33.13 13.35 18.35
N GLY A 217 -31.98 13.39 19.04
CA GLY A 217 -31.17 14.57 19.31
C GLY A 217 -31.46 15.23 20.67
N SER A 218 -32.44 14.74 21.43
CA SER A 218 -32.75 15.25 22.76
C SER A 218 -31.63 14.93 23.77
N LEU A 219 -31.37 15.84 24.71
CA LEU A 219 -30.39 15.60 25.77
C LEU A 219 -30.92 14.52 26.72
N LYS A 220 -30.19 13.40 26.80
CA LYS A 220 -30.49 12.27 27.69
C LYS A 220 -29.90 12.48 29.07
N GLU A 221 -28.65 12.95 29.12
CA GLU A 221 -27.86 12.95 30.34
C GLU A 221 -26.82 14.06 30.28
N LYS A 222 -26.58 14.70 31.42
CA LYS A 222 -25.48 15.62 31.66
C LYS A 222 -24.74 15.14 32.91
N ILE A 223 -23.43 14.91 32.83
CA ILE A 223 -22.62 14.51 33.99
C ILE A 223 -21.40 15.42 34.06
N GLU A 224 -21.10 15.96 35.23
CA GLU A 224 -19.81 16.63 35.46
C GLU A 224 -18.80 15.61 35.97
N TYR A 225 -17.62 15.52 35.34
CA TYR A 225 -16.53 14.68 35.79
C TYR A 225 -15.38 15.51 36.33
N VAL A 226 -14.88 15.12 37.51
CA VAL A 226 -13.65 15.68 38.11
C VAL A 226 -12.66 14.53 38.28
N ASN A 227 -11.52 14.61 37.60
CA ASN A 227 -10.48 13.57 37.62
C ASN A 227 -11.04 12.17 37.30
N GLY A 228 -11.88 12.06 36.26
CA GLY A 228 -12.50 10.80 35.85
C GLY A 228 -13.67 10.33 36.71
N ILE A 229 -13.99 11.00 37.82
CA ILE A 229 -15.07 10.62 38.73
C ILE A 229 -16.32 11.45 38.42
N PRO A 230 -17.48 10.82 38.18
CA PRO A 230 -18.73 11.55 38.01
C PRO A 230 -19.10 12.21 39.34
N LYS A 231 -19.38 13.50 39.30
CA LYS A 231 -19.97 14.25 40.40
C LYS A 231 -21.47 14.00 40.32
N ASP A 232 -21.95 13.10 41.17
CA ASP A 232 -23.38 12.85 41.30
C ASP A 232 -24.11 14.14 41.74
N TYR A 233 -25.33 14.29 41.22
CA TYR A 233 -26.23 15.45 41.34
C TYR A 233 -26.61 15.82 42.77
#